data_AF-G7GDG9-F1
#
_entry.id   AF-G7GDG9-F1
#
_cell.length_a   1.000
_cell.length_b   1.000
_cell.length_c   1.000
_cell.angle_alpha   90.00
_cell.angle_beta   90.00
_cell.angle_gamma   90.00
#
_symmetry.space_group_name_H-M   'P 1'
#
loop_
_entity.id
_entity.type
_entity.pdbx_description
1 polymer ?
#
loop_
_entity_poly.entity_id
_entity_poly.type
_entity_poly.pdbx_seq_one_letter_code
_entity_poly.pdbx_strand_id
1 'polypeptide(L)' 'MPRRRVVAAREILPDPKFSSQTIAKFMNHVMQDGKKSVAEGIVYGALERVQEKTK' A
#
# COMPACT_ATOMS: atom_id res chain seq x y z
N MET A 1 4.68 12.03 20.43
CA MET A 1 3.67 13.03 20.02
C MET A 1 4.17 14.42 20.34
N PRO A 2 4.31 15.32 19.36
CA PRO A 2 4.78 16.67 19.62
C PRO A 2 3.63 17.67 19.78
N ARG A 3 3.71 18.52 20.80
CA ARG A 3 2.78 19.66 20.99
C ARG A 3 3.15 20.91 20.17
N ARG A 4 4.37 21.02 19.64
CA ARG A 4 4.87 22.22 18.93
C ARG A 4 5.74 21.97 17.69
N ARG A 5 6.10 20.72 17.37
CA ARG A 5 7.06 20.39 16.30
C ARG A 5 6.35 19.67 15.15
N VAL A 6 6.64 20.06 13.91
CA VAL A 6 6.19 19.34 12.71
C VAL A 6 6.91 17.99 12.65
N VAL A 7 6.15 16.90 12.57
CA VAL A 7 6.69 15.54 12.42
C VAL A 7 7.06 15.34 10.96
N ALA A 8 8.30 14.91 10.69
CA ALA A 8 8.70 14.52 9.35
C ALA A 8 7.83 13.35 8.87
N ALA A 9 7.35 13.43 7.63
CA ALA A 9 6.65 12.32 7.01
C ALA A 9 7.60 11.12 6.92
N ARG A 10 7.10 9.93 7.26
CA ARG A 10 7.88 8.70 7.10
C ARG A 10 7.98 8.38 5.62
N GLU A 11 9.20 8.16 5.15
CA GLU A 11 9.44 7.67 3.79
C GLU A 11 8.98 6.21 3.69
N ILE A 12 8.32 5.89 2.58
CA ILE A 12 7.75 4.57 2.32
C ILE A 12 8.49 4.00 1.12
N LEU A 13 8.96 2.77 1.27
CA LEU A 13 9.59 2.05 0.17
C LEU A 13 8.56 1.79 -0.94
N PRO A 14 8.93 1.96 -2.22
CA PRO A 14 8.05 1.66 -3.32
C PRO A 14 7.71 0.16 -3.36
N ASP A 15 6.55 -0.15 -3.94
CA ASP A 15 6.08 -1.53 -4.06
C ASP A 15 7.04 -2.40 -4.91
N PRO A 16 7.39 -3.63 -4.51
CA PRO A 16 8.31 -4.49 -5.27
C PRO A 16 7.83 -4.88 -6.68
N LYS A 17 6.52 -4.90 -6.96
CA LYS A 17 6.00 -5.38 -8.26
C LYS A 17 5.80 -4.24 -9.26
N PHE A 18 5.27 -3.12 -8.80
CA PHE A 18 4.93 -1.97 -9.66
C PHE A 18 5.83 -0.75 -9.43
N SER A 19 6.80 -0.82 -8.52
CA SER A 19 7.70 0.29 -8.13
C SER A 19 6.96 1.59 -7.78
N SER A 20 5.68 1.48 -7.40
CA SER A 20 4.80 2.61 -7.17
C SER A 20 4.67 2.89 -5.68
N GLN A 21 4.96 4.13 -5.27
CA GLN A 21 4.74 4.56 -3.89
C GLN A 21 3.25 4.64 -3.53
N THR A 22 2.38 4.84 -4.52
CA THR A 22 0.94 4.94 -4.31
C THR A 22 0.35 3.57 -3.93
N ILE A 23 0.78 2.51 -4.62
CA ILE A 23 0.34 1.14 -4.30
C ILE A 23 0.91 0.69 -2.95
N ALA A 24 2.18 1.03 -2.66
CA ALA A 24 2.77 0.75 -1.36
C ALA A 24 2.02 1.45 -0.20
N LYS A 25 1.65 2.73 -0.38
CA LYS A 25 0.79 3.45 0.57
C LYS A 25 -0.56 2.77 0.72
N PHE A 26 -1.20 2.37 -0.37
CA PHE A 26 -2.50 1.71 -0.34
C PHE A 26 -2.45 0.37 0.40
N MET A 27 -1.45 -0.46 0.14
CA MET A 27 -1.24 -1.72 0.87
C MET A 27 -1.08 -1.50 2.37
N ASN A 28 -0.33 -0.47 2.80
CA ASN A 28 -0.19 -0.16 4.22
C ASN A 28 -1.51 0.25 4.90
N HIS A 29 -2.46 0.82 4.15
CA HIS A 29 -3.78 1.15 4.68
C HIS A 29 -4.73 -0.06 4.72
N VAL A 30 -4.61 -0.98 3.76
CA VAL A 30 -5.39 -2.23 3.71
C VAL A 30 -4.88 -3.25 4.74
N MET A 31 -3.59 -3.20 5.07
CA MET A 31 -2.94 -4.13 5.98
C MET A 31 -3.50 -4.03 7.41
N GLN A 32 -4.08 -5.13 7.89
CA GLN A 32 -4.54 -5.28 9.26
C GLN A 32 -3.58 -6.21 10.04
N ASP A 33 -3.33 -5.90 11.31
CA ASP A 33 -2.44 -6.64 12.22
C ASP A 33 -0.99 -6.85 11.69
N GLY A 34 -0.52 -6.01 10.76
CA GLY A 34 0.81 -6.17 10.15
C GLY A 34 0.93 -7.32 9.15
N LYS A 35 -0.20 -7.90 8.69
CA LYS A 35 -0.23 -9.03 7.74
C LYS A 35 0.05 -8.57 6.30
N LYS A 36 1.31 -8.26 5.99
CA LYS A 36 1.74 -7.73 4.68
C LYS A 36 1.45 -8.68 3.52
N SER A 37 1.74 -9.98 3.67
CA SER A 37 1.50 -10.98 2.62
C SER A 37 0.02 -11.12 2.25
N VAL A 38 -0.88 -11.02 3.24
CA VAL A 38 -2.33 -11.06 3.01
C VAL A 38 -2.80 -9.80 2.28
N ALA A 39 -2.31 -8.63 2.71
CA ALA A 39 -2.63 -7.35 2.06
C ALA A 39 -2.16 -7.30 0.60
N GLU A 40 -0.94 -7.79 0.33
CA GLU A 40 -0.41 -7.92 -1.03
C GLU A 40 -1.30 -8.80 -1.92
N GLY A 41 -1.70 -9.97 -1.43
CA GLY A 41 -2.62 -10.87 -2.15
C GLY A 41 -3.96 -10.23 -2.48
N ILE A 42 -4.58 -9.51 -1.53
CA ILE A 42 -5.85 -8.81 -1.74
C ILE A 42 -5.70 -7.72 -2.79
N VAL A 43 -4.67 -6.87 -2.68
CA VAL A 43 -4.49 -5.72 -3.59
C VAL A 43 -4.16 -6.18 -5.00
N TYR A 44 -3.25 -7.14 -5.17
CA TYR A 44 -2.92 -7.66 -6.49
C TYR A 44 -4.08 -8.42 -7.14
N GLY A 45 -4.80 -9.24 -6.37
CA GLY A 45 -6.00 -9.93 -6.86
C GLY A 45 -7.11 -8.96 -7.25
N ALA A 46 -7.26 -7.84 -6.54
CA ALA A 46 -8.22 -6.80 -6.92
C ALA A 46 -7.82 -6.10 -8.23
N LEU A 47 -6.54 -5.78 -8.41
CA LEU A 47 -6.04 -5.15 -9.64
C LEU A 47 -6.21 -6.06 -10.86
N GLU A 48 -5.96 -7.36 -10.72
CA GLU A 48 -6.18 -8.36 -11.77
C GLU A 48 -7.66 -8.41 -12.19
N ARG A 49 -8.57 -8.47 -11.22
CA ARG A 49 -10.03 -8.44 -11.50
C ARG A 49 -10.49 -7.16 -12.19
N VAL A 50 -9.90 -6.01 -11.87
CA VAL A 50 -10.21 -4.75 -12.56
C VAL A 50 -9.69 -4.80 -13.99
N GLN A 51 -8.50 -5.35 -14.21
CA GLN A 51 -7.93 -5.52 -15.55
C GLN A 51 -8.81 -6.42 -16.43
N GLU A 52 -9.34 -7.51 -15.88
CA GLU A 52 -10.26 -8.41 -16.60
C GLU A 52 -11.56 -7.70 -17.02
N LYS A 53 -12.12 -6.85 -16.16
CA LYS A 53 -13.38 -6.12 -16.43
C LYS A 53 -13.22 -4.91 -17.35
N THR A 54 -12.02 -4.37 -17.46
CA THR A 54 -11.72 -3.19 -18.29
C THR A 54 -11.40 -3.59 -19.74
N LYS A 55 -11.30 -4.89 -20.00
CA LYS A 55 -11.09 -5.48 -21.32
C LYS A 55 -12.43 -5.77 -22.00
#